data_AF-A0A917WQM2-F1
#
_entry.id   AF-A0A917WQM2-F1
#
_cell.length_a   1.000
_cell.length_b   1.000
_cell.length_c   1.000
_cell.angle_alpha   90.00
_cell.angle_beta   90.00
_cell.angle_gamma   90.00
#
_symmetry.space_group_name_H-M   'P 1'
#
loop_
_entity.id
_entity.type
_entity.pdbx_description
1 polymer ?
#
loop_
_entity_poly.entity_id
_entity_poly.type
_entity_poly.pdbx_seq_one_letter_code
_entity_poly.pdbx_strand_id
1 'polypeptide(L)'
;MRLGVEHEQRTNRFSLPKQVSYIKDHEEGESALRIKQIQQSLLDNFKVQYEDRLRVKFISFISLDFKMDRFIQISDLFTGTINRKLNVQGDVGRKTNAKDDITEHILEAVGLKIINYSPELFDQYIEDETIDDMATLYVFD
;
A
#
# COMPACT_ATOMS: atom_id res chain seq x y z
N MET A 1 -7.13 -4.18 -0.53
CA MET A 1 -7.24 -4.95 -1.79
C MET A 1 -8.55 -4.68 -2.52
N ARG A 2 -9.72 -5.08 -2.00
CA ARG A 2 -11.03 -4.86 -2.66
C ARG A 2 -11.27 -3.42 -3.13
N LEU A 3 -11.20 -2.45 -2.20
CA LEU A 3 -11.43 -1.03 -2.52
C LEU A 3 -10.47 -0.51 -3.60
N GLY A 4 -9.24 -1.02 -3.64
CA GLY A 4 -8.27 -0.67 -4.69
C GLY A 4 -8.70 -1.21 -6.05
N VAL A 5 -9.15 -2.47 -6.12
CA VAL A 5 -9.66 -3.07 -7.37
C VAL A 5 -10.93 -2.36 -7.84
N GLU A 6 -11.85 -2.02 -6.94
CA GLU A 6 -13.06 -1.26 -7.28
C GLU A 6 -12.71 0.14 -7.79
N HIS A 7 -11.77 0.82 -7.12
CA HIS A 7 -11.29 2.15 -7.52
C HIS A 7 -10.65 2.11 -8.91
N GLU A 8 -9.71 1.20 -9.15
CA GLU A 8 -8.97 1.10 -10.40
C GLU A 8 -9.87 0.69 -11.58
N GLN A 9 -10.94 -0.07 -11.32
CA GLN A 9 -11.97 -0.39 -12.32
C GLN A 9 -12.83 0.85 -12.61
N ARG A 10 -13.24 1.60 -11.58
CA ARG A 10 -14.04 2.82 -11.71
C ARG A 10 -13.29 3.94 -12.45
N THR A 11 -11.98 4.05 -12.23
CA THR A 11 -11.11 5.04 -12.90
C THR A 11 -10.58 4.57 -14.25
N ASN A 12 -11.06 3.42 -14.77
CA ASN A 12 -10.64 2.81 -16.04
C ASN A 12 -9.13 2.53 -16.14
N ARG A 13 -8.43 2.42 -15.02
CA ARG A 13 -7.00 2.08 -14.98
C ARG A 13 -6.73 0.59 -15.21
N PHE A 14 -7.75 -0.26 -15.01
CA PHE A 14 -7.76 -1.61 -15.58
C PHE A 14 -9.18 -2.10 -15.90
N SER A 15 -9.28 -3.08 -16.81
CA SER A 15 -10.53 -3.74 -17.20
C SER A 15 -10.42 -5.25 -16.97
N LEU A 16 -11.50 -5.89 -16.52
CA LEU A 16 -11.59 -7.34 -16.37
C LEU A 16 -11.75 -8.05 -17.74
N PRO A 17 -11.24 -9.30 -17.93
CA PRO A 17 -10.58 -10.11 -16.92
C PRO A 17 -9.07 -9.86 -16.79
N LYS A 18 -8.57 -9.90 -15.55
CA LYS A 18 -7.13 -9.75 -15.25
C LYS A 18 -6.67 -10.80 -14.26
N GLN A 19 -5.35 -10.91 -14.17
CA GLN A 19 -4.66 -11.68 -13.16
C GLN A 19 -3.96 -10.75 -12.18
N VAL A 20 -4.25 -10.87 -10.89
CA VAL A 20 -3.54 -10.14 -9.83
C VAL A 20 -2.44 -11.04 -9.27
N SER A 21 -1.23 -10.51 -9.18
CA SER A 21 -0.09 -11.21 -8.61
C SER A 21 0.11 -10.79 -7.17
N TYR A 22 0.09 -11.74 -6.25
CA TYR A 22 0.36 -11.48 -4.83
C TYR A 22 1.75 -12.01 -4.46
N ILE A 23 2.54 -11.13 -3.84
CA ILE A 23 3.90 -11.38 -3.34
C ILE A 23 3.88 -11.01 -1.86
N LYS A 24 4.34 -11.92 -0.99
CA LYS A 24 4.49 -11.66 0.45
C LYS A 24 5.95 -11.85 0.82
N ASP A 25 6.46 -10.96 1.66
CA ASP A 25 7.77 -11.14 2.26
C ASP A 25 7.79 -12.34 3.24
N HIS A 26 8.93 -13.00 3.32
CA HIS A 26 9.12 -14.20 4.13
C HIS A 26 9.38 -13.82 5.59
N GLU A 27 8.48 -14.22 6.49
CA GLU A 27 8.66 -14.04 7.93
C GLU A 27 9.16 -15.34 8.57
N GLU A 28 10.30 -15.30 9.26
CA GLU A 28 10.79 -16.45 10.02
C GLU A 28 9.78 -16.85 11.11
N GLY A 29 9.35 -18.12 11.11
CA GLY A 29 8.36 -18.65 12.05
C GLY A 29 6.92 -18.65 11.53
N GLU A 30 6.66 -18.21 10.30
CA GLU A 30 5.32 -18.31 9.73
C GLU A 30 4.93 -19.76 9.39
N SER A 31 3.83 -20.24 9.96
CA SER A 31 3.33 -21.59 9.70
C SER A 31 2.79 -21.71 8.28
N ALA A 32 3.21 -22.75 7.56
CA ALA A 32 2.67 -23.10 6.24
C ALA A 32 1.13 -23.25 6.24
N LEU A 33 0.53 -23.59 7.39
CA LEU A 33 -0.93 -23.64 7.55
C LEU A 33 -1.55 -22.24 7.47
N ARG A 34 -0.95 -21.25 8.13
CA ARG A 34 -1.42 -19.85 8.13
C ARG A 34 -1.33 -19.26 6.73
N ILE A 35 -0.25 -19.55 6.00
CA ILE A 35 -0.08 -19.13 4.61
C ILE A 35 -1.21 -19.69 3.73
N LYS A 36 -1.51 -21.00 3.85
CA LYS A 36 -2.63 -21.62 3.13
C LYS A 36 -3.98 -21.01 3.49
N GLN A 37 -4.21 -20.68 4.76
CA GLN A 37 -5.44 -20.01 5.20
C GLN A 37 -5.59 -18.63 4.58
N ILE A 38 -4.52 -17.83 4.53
CA ILE A 38 -4.51 -16.50 3.88
C ILE A 38 -4.79 -16.65 2.39
N GLN A 39 -4.13 -17.60 1.72
CA GLN A 39 -4.33 -17.87 0.30
C GLN A 39 -5.78 -18.23 -0.01
N GLN A 40 -6.36 -19.15 0.78
CA GLN A 40 -7.73 -19.61 0.60
C GLN A 40 -8.73 -18.47 0.85
N SER A 41 -8.55 -17.72 1.95
CA SER A 41 -9.39 -16.56 2.28
C SER A 41 -9.38 -15.51 1.17
N LEU A 42 -8.21 -15.21 0.60
CA LEU A 42 -8.12 -14.28 -0.54
C LEU A 42 -8.87 -14.84 -1.75
N LEU A 43 -8.61 -16.08 -2.16
CA LEU A 43 -9.31 -16.69 -3.30
C LEU A 43 -10.83 -16.70 -3.14
N ASP A 44 -11.32 -17.06 -1.96
CA ASP A 44 -12.76 -17.12 -1.69
C ASP A 44 -13.39 -15.73 -1.76
N ASN A 45 -12.76 -14.73 -1.14
CA ASN A 45 -13.25 -13.34 -1.20
C ASN A 45 -13.26 -12.79 -2.64
N PHE A 46 -12.23 -13.07 -3.43
CA PHE A 46 -12.17 -12.64 -4.83
C PHE A 46 -13.19 -13.37 -5.70
N LYS A 47 -13.39 -14.68 -5.50
CA LYS A 47 -14.37 -15.47 -6.25
C LYS A 47 -15.80 -15.05 -5.94
N VAL A 48 -16.13 -14.75 -4.69
CA VAL A 48 -17.45 -14.26 -4.30
C VAL A 48 -17.80 -12.94 -4.99
N GLN A 49 -16.82 -12.07 -5.22
CA GLN A 49 -17.05 -10.71 -5.74
C GLN A 49 -16.88 -10.55 -7.24
N TYR A 50 -15.94 -11.28 -7.83
CA TYR A 50 -15.54 -11.11 -9.22
C TYR A 50 -15.73 -12.40 -10.04
N GLU A 51 -16.29 -13.46 -9.45
CA GLU A 51 -16.49 -14.77 -10.08
C GLU A 51 -15.17 -15.26 -10.72
N ASP A 52 -15.19 -15.57 -12.02
CA ASP A 52 -14.01 -15.97 -12.80
C ASP A 52 -13.37 -14.80 -13.57
N ARG A 53 -13.88 -13.56 -13.39
CA ARG A 53 -13.39 -12.38 -14.09
C ARG A 53 -12.11 -11.81 -13.50
N LEU A 54 -11.83 -12.06 -12.22
CA LEU A 54 -10.56 -11.67 -11.60
C LEU A 54 -9.89 -12.89 -10.99
N ARG A 55 -8.73 -13.28 -11.54
CA ARG A 55 -7.97 -14.42 -11.06
C ARG A 55 -6.79 -13.96 -10.21
N VAL A 56 -6.69 -14.43 -8.98
CA VAL A 56 -5.50 -14.19 -8.16
C VAL A 56 -4.49 -15.30 -8.42
N LYS A 57 -3.30 -14.94 -8.89
CA LYS A 57 -2.15 -15.84 -9.00
C LYS A 57 -1.15 -15.48 -7.92
N PHE A 58 -0.81 -16.44 -7.09
CA PHE A 58 0.24 -16.27 -6.09
C PHE A 58 1.57 -16.58 -6.76
N ILE A 59 2.46 -15.59 -6.87
CA ILE A 59 3.72 -15.72 -7.63
C ILE A 59 4.86 -16.17 -6.73
N SER A 60 4.91 -15.72 -5.49
CA SER A 60 5.98 -16.07 -4.56
C SER A 60 5.48 -16.08 -3.11
N PHE A 61 5.23 -17.29 -2.62
CA PHE A 61 5.36 -17.63 -1.19
C PHE A 61 6.61 -18.49 -0.94
N ILE A 62 7.44 -18.63 -1.97
CA ILE A 62 8.71 -19.35 -1.93
C ILE A 62 9.74 -18.30 -1.57
N SER A 63 10.45 -18.55 -0.45
CA SER A 63 11.61 -17.82 0.04
C SER A 63 12.48 -17.31 -1.13
N LEU A 64 12.20 -16.09 -1.58
CA LEU A 64 13.10 -15.33 -2.40
C LEU A 64 13.88 -14.50 -1.40
N ASP A 65 15.20 -14.71 -1.38
CA ASP A 65 16.12 -13.88 -0.61
C ASP A 65 15.72 -12.42 -0.86
N PHE A 66 15.33 -11.70 0.20
CA PHE A 66 14.75 -10.35 0.21
C PHE A 66 15.49 -9.35 -0.71
N LYS A 67 16.78 -9.62 -0.95
CA LYS A 67 17.66 -8.89 -1.88
C LYS A 67 17.31 -9.04 -3.37
N MET A 68 16.47 -10.00 -3.74
CA MET A 68 16.21 -10.38 -5.13
C MET A 68 14.88 -9.86 -5.69
N ASP A 69 13.93 -9.47 -4.85
CA ASP A 69 12.64 -8.94 -5.31
C ASP A 69 12.58 -7.40 -5.21
N ARG A 70 12.59 -6.74 -6.38
CA ARG A 70 12.54 -5.28 -6.48
C ARG A 70 11.22 -4.71 -5.97
N PHE A 71 10.11 -5.45 -6.03
CA PHE A 71 8.82 -4.95 -5.56
C PHE A 71 8.75 -4.89 -4.03
N ILE A 72 9.35 -5.88 -3.35
CA ILE A 72 9.48 -5.84 -1.88
C ILE A 72 10.35 -4.64 -1.49
N GLN A 73 11.50 -4.45 -2.14
CA GLN A 73 12.38 -3.31 -1.87
C GLN A 73 11.70 -1.95 -2.10
N ILE A 74 10.90 -1.83 -3.17
CA ILE A 74 10.12 -0.61 -3.43
C ILE A 74 9.07 -0.40 -2.33
N SER A 75 8.37 -1.46 -1.90
CA SER A 75 7.39 -1.40 -0.82
C SER A 75 8.02 -0.95 0.50
N ASP A 76 9.19 -1.49 0.85
CA ASP A 76 9.92 -1.10 2.06
C ASP A 76 10.46 0.31 1.98
N LEU A 77 10.99 0.70 0.83
CA LEU A 77 11.46 2.07 0.61
C LEU A 77 10.31 3.06 0.79
N PHE A 78 9.15 2.77 0.19
CA PHE A 78 7.96 3.61 0.31
C PHE A 78 7.46 3.69 1.76
N THR A 79 7.34 2.55 2.43
CA THR A 79 6.88 2.49 3.83
C THR A 79 7.87 3.17 4.77
N GLY A 80 9.18 2.98 4.55
CA GLY A 80 10.25 3.62 5.31
C GLY A 80 10.25 5.13 5.13
N THR A 81 10.01 5.62 3.92
CA THR A 81 9.86 7.06 3.61
C THR A 81 8.68 7.66 4.36
N ILE A 82 7.49 7.02 4.32
CA ILE A 82 6.31 7.50 5.06
C ILE A 82 6.58 7.53 6.57
N ASN A 83 7.09 6.43 7.12
CA ASN A 83 7.38 6.31 8.54
C ASN A 83 8.38 7.39 9.00
N ARG A 84 9.39 7.68 8.17
CA ARG A 84 10.35 8.73 8.45
C ARG A 84 9.72 10.12 8.42
N LYS A 85 8.89 10.42 7.43
CA LYS A 85 8.19 11.72 7.33
C LYS A 85 7.30 11.99 8.53
N LEU A 86 6.52 11.00 8.97
CA LEU A 86 5.62 11.15 10.12
C LEU A 86 6.39 11.32 11.44
N ASN A 87 7.49 10.59 11.64
CA ASN A 87 8.25 10.68 12.89
C ASN A 87 9.19 11.90 12.97
N VAL A 88 9.59 12.49 11.83
CA VAL A 88 10.45 13.69 11.84
C VAL A 88 9.72 14.92 12.41
N GLN A 89 8.38 14.96 12.33
CA GLN A 89 7.58 16.07 12.87
C GLN A 89 7.64 16.17 14.41
N GLY A 90 7.99 15.09 15.12
CA GLY A 90 8.10 15.09 16.59
C GLY A 90 9.41 15.63 17.17
N ASP A 91 10.44 15.86 16.34
CA ASP A 91 11.82 16.12 16.79
C ASP A 91 12.23 17.58 16.53
N VAL A 92 11.57 18.51 17.24
CA VAL A 92 11.83 19.96 17.13
C VAL A 92 13.28 20.27 17.48
N GLY A 93 14.06 20.77 16.50
CA GLY A 93 15.47 21.13 16.67
C GLY A 93 16.47 20.10 16.11
N ARG A 94 15.99 19.01 15.50
CA ARG A 94 16.86 18.03 14.84
C ARG A 94 17.43 18.57 13.54
N LYS A 95 18.75 18.42 13.35
CA LYS A 95 19.42 18.73 12.08
C LYS A 95 19.02 17.69 11.03
N THR A 96 18.54 18.15 9.88
CA THR A 96 18.25 17.30 8.72
C THR A 96 19.49 16.51 8.31
N ASN A 97 19.30 15.24 7.99
CA ASN A 97 20.36 14.36 7.52
C ASN A 97 20.06 13.85 6.10
N ALA A 98 21.07 13.25 5.46
CA ALA A 98 20.97 12.77 4.08
C ALA A 98 19.81 11.77 3.84
N LYS A 99 19.33 11.05 4.86
CA LYS A 99 18.17 10.15 4.72
C LYS A 99 16.86 10.93 4.67
N ASP A 100 16.78 12.09 5.33
CA ASP A 100 15.63 12.98 5.27
C ASP A 100 15.55 13.63 3.88
N ASP A 101 16.68 14.01 3.30
CA ASP A 101 16.75 14.57 1.95
C ASP A 101 16.29 13.55 0.89
N ILE A 102 16.73 12.29 1.02
CA ILE A 102 16.29 11.18 0.17
C ILE A 102 14.78 10.93 0.33
N THR A 103 14.26 11.03 1.56
CA THR A 103 12.83 10.86 1.85
C THR A 103 12.02 11.90 1.07
N GLU A 104 12.42 13.17 1.13
CA GLU A 104 11.72 14.23 0.42
C GLU A 104 11.74 14.02 -1.10
N HIS A 105 12.89 13.66 -1.67
CA HIS A 105 13.00 13.37 -3.11
C HIS A 105 12.11 12.20 -3.55
N ILE A 106 11.99 11.16 -2.72
CA ILE A 106 11.12 10.02 -3.02
C ILE A 106 9.66 10.45 -2.99
N LEU A 107 9.25 11.23 -1.97
CA LEU A 107 7.87 11.72 -1.84
C LEU A 107 7.48 12.63 -3.02
N GLU A 108 8.38 13.51 -3.43
CA GLU A 108 8.21 14.35 -4.62
C GLU A 108 8.10 13.51 -5.89
N ALA A 109 8.98 12.51 -6.07
CA ALA A 109 9.00 11.68 -7.26
C ALA A 109 7.74 10.82 -7.43
N VAL A 110 7.14 10.36 -6.32
CA VAL A 110 5.87 9.61 -6.34
C VAL A 110 4.64 10.52 -6.30
N GLY A 111 4.84 11.84 -6.12
CA GLY A 111 3.76 12.82 -6.02
C GLY A 111 2.89 12.65 -4.77
N LEU A 112 3.44 12.17 -3.65
CA LEU A 112 2.66 11.94 -2.43
C LEU A 112 2.22 13.26 -1.80
N LYS A 113 0.91 13.52 -1.80
CA LYS A 113 0.24 14.59 -1.07
C LYS A 113 -0.03 14.14 0.35
N ILE A 114 0.38 14.93 1.33
CA ILE A 114 0.07 14.69 2.75
C ILE A 114 -0.91 15.76 3.19
N ILE A 115 -2.07 15.35 3.67
CA ILE A 115 -3.13 16.22 4.16
C ILE A 115 -3.32 15.94 5.64
N ASN A 116 -3.09 16.93 6.48
CA ASN A 116 -3.30 16.84 7.92
C ASN A 116 -4.69 17.38 8.25
N TYR A 117 -5.47 16.60 9.00
CA TYR A 117 -6.80 16.99 9.47
C TYR A 117 -6.83 17.17 10.98
N SER A 118 -7.50 18.24 11.41
CA SER A 118 -7.86 18.44 12.82
C SER A 118 -9.09 17.58 13.17
N PRO A 119 -9.21 17.06 14.40
CA PRO A 119 -10.32 16.18 14.80
C PRO A 119 -11.69 16.83 14.65
N GLU A 120 -11.75 18.17 14.72
CA GLU A 120 -13.01 18.92 14.65
C GLU A 120 -13.69 18.90 13.29
N LEU A 121 -12.96 18.49 12.23
CA LEU A 121 -13.46 18.56 10.85
C LEU A 121 -13.91 17.18 10.31
N PHE A 122 -13.81 16.11 11.10
CA PHE A 122 -14.05 14.72 10.69
C PHE A 122 -15.40 14.49 9.97
N ASP A 123 -16.48 15.12 10.46
CA ASP A 123 -17.84 14.88 9.95
C ASP A 123 -18.11 15.54 8.58
N GLN A 124 -17.30 16.51 8.14
CA GLN A 124 -17.49 17.19 6.85
C GLN A 124 -16.91 16.42 5.66
N TYR A 125 -16.07 15.40 5.88
CA TYR A 125 -15.22 14.82 4.83
C TYR A 125 -15.71 13.54 4.17
N ILE A 126 -16.80 12.93 4.64
CA ILE A 126 -17.38 11.77 3.94
C ILE A 126 -17.95 12.20 2.56
N GLU A 127 -18.17 13.50 2.33
CA GLU A 127 -18.72 14.06 1.10
C GLU A 127 -17.70 14.61 0.09
N ASP A 128 -16.46 14.88 0.50
CA ASP A 128 -15.41 15.24 -0.47
C ASP A 128 -14.99 13.96 -1.21
N GLU A 129 -15.59 13.78 -2.38
CA GLU A 129 -15.24 12.74 -3.33
C GLU A 129 -13.72 12.64 -3.44
N THR A 130 -13.22 11.41 -3.34
CA THR A 130 -11.85 11.02 -3.67
C THR A 130 -11.60 11.29 -5.15
N ILE A 131 -11.46 12.56 -5.51
CA ILE A 131 -11.30 13.06 -6.88
C ILE A 131 -9.85 12.91 -7.34
N ASP A 132 -8.88 12.77 -6.43
CA ASP A 132 -7.47 12.87 -6.82
C ASP A 132 -6.59 11.72 -6.32
N ASP A 133 -5.56 11.47 -7.13
CA ASP A 133 -4.78 10.24 -7.33
C ASP A 133 -4.31 9.51 -6.05
N MET A 134 -4.04 8.20 -6.18
CA MET A 134 -3.66 7.24 -5.11
C MET A 134 -2.40 7.61 -4.29
N ALA A 135 -1.82 8.77 -4.54
CA ALA A 135 -0.71 9.33 -3.80
C ALA A 135 -1.20 10.37 -2.77
N THR A 136 -2.27 10.10 -2.02
CA THR A 136 -2.71 10.99 -0.92
C THR A 136 -2.71 10.25 0.42
N LEU A 137 -1.95 10.78 1.37
CA LEU A 137 -1.88 10.32 2.75
C LEU A 137 -2.67 11.28 3.64
N TYR A 138 -3.74 10.78 4.25
CA TYR A 138 -4.53 11.52 5.24
C TYR A 138 -3.99 11.22 6.64
N VAL A 139 -3.55 12.26 7.34
CA VAL A 139 -3.03 12.19 8.71
C VAL A 139 -4.05 12.89 9.62
N PHE A 140 -4.43 12.22 10.70
CA PHE A 140 -5.34 12.75 11.71
C PHE A 140 -4.53 12.93 12.98
N ASP A 141 -4.36 14.19 13.41
CA ASP A 141 -3.68 14.56 14.66
C ASP A 141 -4.71 14.87 15.75
#